data_AF-A0A927WI93-F1
#
_entry.id   AF-A0A927WI93-F1
#
_cell.length_a   1.000
_cell.length_b   1.000
_cell.length_c   1.000
_cell.angle_alpha   90.00
_cell.angle_beta   90.00
_cell.angle_gamma   90.00
#
_symmetry.space_group_name_H-M   'P 1'
#
loop_
_entity.id
_entity.type
_entity.pdbx_description
1 polymer ?
#
loop_
_entity_poly.entity_id
_entity_poly.type
_entity_poly.pdbx_seq_one_letter_code
_entity_poly.pdbx_strand_id
1 'polypeptide(L)'
;MNTNRAKTYVVFVLLMLGIMLVTTSCGNDEADNKALADGYEREYEQAYNNLVGSLSNYTLNSIEDAKHIALTFDDVWTKDNEIKDKVRKQVINNHSDLPVLLIYAKALEIRETDSYRPLTRTNAELYKMALDKINQIPDGYNGVLADAIKKDKERIKKDYNSAQGIIDDIKAESAKQLHIGDAEFRIKEIYGEPKKINRTVTGEREHKQYVYDGFYIYTDDGIVTAFED
;
A
#
# COMPACT_ATOMS: atom_id res chain seq x y z
N MET A 1 -29.67 34.19 -14.85
CA MET A 1 -29.06 33.85 -13.54
C MET A 1 -28.17 32.63 -13.72
N ASN A 2 -26.85 32.88 -13.63
CA ASN A 2 -25.70 31.99 -13.43
C ASN A 2 -25.67 30.58 -14.03
N THR A 3 -25.05 30.49 -15.20
CA THR A 3 -24.26 29.33 -15.65
C THR A 3 -22.78 29.70 -15.58
N ASN A 4 -22.14 29.43 -14.44
CA ASN A 4 -20.67 29.47 -14.31
C ASN A 4 -20.15 28.03 -14.25
N ARG A 5 -19.94 27.45 -15.44
CA ARG A 5 -19.08 26.28 -15.64
C ARG A 5 -17.90 26.71 -16.51
N ALA A 6 -16.84 27.16 -15.85
CA ALA A 6 -15.54 27.37 -16.48
C ALA A 6 -14.46 27.34 -15.40
N LYS A 7 -14.00 26.14 -15.05
CA LYS A 7 -12.65 25.92 -14.51
C LYS A 7 -12.11 24.66 -15.16
N THR A 8 -11.68 24.84 -16.40
CA THR A 8 -10.85 23.90 -17.14
C THR A 8 -9.52 23.77 -16.41
N TYR A 9 -9.11 22.51 -16.22
CA TYR A 9 -7.84 22.05 -15.68
C TYR A 9 -6.65 22.83 -16.26
N VAL A 10 -5.88 23.48 -15.39
CA VAL A 10 -4.50 23.88 -15.66
C VAL A 10 -3.67 23.40 -14.49
N VAL A 11 -3.30 22.12 -14.53
CA VAL A 11 -2.15 21.61 -13.79
C VAL A 11 -1.29 20.88 -14.83
N PHE A 12 -0.59 21.69 -15.62
CA PHE A 12 0.61 21.25 -16.32
C PHE A 12 1.71 21.16 -15.27
N VAL A 13 1.85 20.01 -14.60
CA VAL A 13 3.11 19.70 -13.92
C VAL A 13 4.06 19.24 -15.00
N LEU A 14 4.89 20.19 -15.43
CA LEU A 14 6.11 20.00 -16.21
C LEU A 14 7.02 19.03 -15.45
N LEU A 15 6.86 17.74 -15.70
CA LEU A 15 7.84 16.69 -15.38
C LEU A 15 8.56 16.29 -16.67
N MET A 16 9.15 17.29 -17.31
CA MET A 16 9.97 17.19 -18.53
C MET A 16 11.08 18.24 -18.45
N LEU A 17 11.96 18.09 -17.48
CA LEU A 17 13.32 18.62 -17.55
C LEU A 17 14.29 17.45 -17.59
N GLY A 18 14.06 16.56 -18.57
CA GLY A 18 15.13 15.76 -19.14
C GLY A 18 16.07 16.72 -19.85
N ILE A 19 17.11 17.16 -19.14
CA ILE A 19 18.23 17.88 -19.74
C ILE A 19 18.92 16.89 -20.69
N MET A 20 18.52 16.91 -21.97
CA MET A 20 19.35 16.45 -23.08
C MET A 20 20.51 17.44 -23.23
N LEU A 21 21.64 17.10 -22.62
CA LEU A 21 22.94 17.61 -23.03
C LEU A 21 23.81 16.40 -23.35
N VAL A 22 23.58 15.83 -24.55
CA VAL A 22 24.59 14.98 -25.19
C VAL A 22 25.46 15.92 -26.01
N THR A 23 26.51 16.46 -25.38
CA THR A 23 27.64 17.04 -26.10
C THR A 23 28.80 16.06 -26.01
N THR A 24 29.17 15.47 -27.14
CA THR A 24 30.40 14.71 -27.34
C THR A 24 31.60 15.57 -26.99
N SER A 25 32.20 15.34 -25.82
CA SER A 25 33.48 15.89 -25.41
C SER A 25 34.24 14.82 -24.63
N CYS A 26 35.32 14.31 -25.21
CA CYS A 26 36.34 13.57 -24.45
C CYS A 26 37.02 14.55 -23.48
N GLY A 27 36.47 14.71 -22.27
CA GLY A 27 37.00 15.62 -21.26
C GLY A 27 36.23 15.54 -19.95
N ASN A 28 36.75 14.72 -19.02
CA ASN A 28 36.41 14.58 -17.59
C ASN A 28 35.03 14.02 -17.22
N ASP A 29 34.89 12.69 -17.33
CA ASP A 29 33.79 11.89 -16.76
C ASP A 29 33.46 12.27 -15.29
N GLU A 30 34.45 12.72 -14.50
CA GLU A 30 34.24 13.16 -13.12
C GLU A 30 33.41 14.45 -13.00
N ALA A 31 33.64 15.43 -13.88
CA ALA A 31 32.89 16.69 -13.86
C ALA A 31 31.44 16.48 -14.32
N ASP A 32 31.25 15.65 -15.34
CA ASP A 32 29.93 15.28 -15.85
C ASP A 32 29.15 14.46 -14.81
N ASN A 33 29.79 13.48 -14.17
CA ASN A 33 29.18 12.70 -13.08
C ASN A 33 28.79 13.57 -11.89
N LYS A 34 29.61 14.57 -11.54
CA LYS A 34 29.29 15.53 -10.49
C LYS A 34 28.10 16.41 -10.86
N ALA A 35 28.10 17.00 -12.06
CA ALA A 35 26.97 17.82 -12.52
C ALA A 35 25.66 17.02 -12.57
N LEU A 36 25.73 15.74 -12.96
CA LEU A 36 24.61 14.81 -12.93
C LEU A 36 24.13 14.54 -11.50
N ALA A 37 25.05 14.27 -10.56
CA ALA A 37 24.73 14.08 -9.15
C ALA A 37 24.06 15.32 -8.53
N ASP A 38 24.61 16.52 -8.79
CA ASP A 38 24.05 17.81 -8.34
C ASP A 38 22.64 18.06 -8.96
N GLY A 39 22.40 17.53 -10.17
CA GLY A 39 21.08 17.52 -10.81
C GLY A 39 20.08 16.66 -10.04
N TYR A 40 20.45 15.40 -9.75
CA TYR A 40 19.60 14.49 -8.98
C TYR A 40 19.37 14.96 -7.54
N GLU A 41 20.36 15.57 -6.90
CA GLU A 41 20.21 16.06 -5.53
C GLU A 41 19.15 17.15 -5.49
N ARG A 42 19.18 18.11 -6.42
CA ARG A 42 18.15 19.13 -6.55
C ARG A 42 16.76 18.54 -6.84
N GLU A 43 16.66 17.54 -7.71
CA GLU A 43 15.40 16.83 -8.00
C GLU A 43 14.80 16.22 -6.73
N TYR A 44 15.61 15.47 -5.97
CA TYR A 44 15.16 14.80 -4.74
C TYR A 44 14.87 15.76 -3.59
N GLU A 45 15.66 16.82 -3.43
CA GLU A 45 15.39 17.88 -2.45
C GLU A 45 14.10 18.62 -2.77
N GLN A 46 13.85 18.92 -4.05
CA GLN A 46 12.59 19.52 -4.47
C GLN A 46 11.41 18.56 -4.23
N ALA A 47 11.59 17.27 -4.53
CA ALA A 47 10.58 16.25 -4.23
C ALA A 47 10.26 16.19 -2.73
N TYR A 48 11.25 16.18 -1.85
CA TYR A 48 11.04 16.22 -0.40
C TYR A 48 10.25 17.46 0.04
N ASN A 49 10.67 18.66 -0.40
CA ASN A 49 10.00 19.90 -0.05
C ASN A 49 8.54 19.94 -0.55
N ASN A 50 8.30 19.45 -1.76
CA ASN A 50 6.96 19.33 -2.32
C ASN A 50 6.11 18.33 -1.52
N LEU A 51 6.68 17.20 -1.10
CA LEU A 51 5.99 16.21 -0.26
C LEU A 51 5.54 16.86 1.05
N VAL A 52 6.45 17.54 1.75
CA VAL A 52 6.13 18.26 3.00
C VAL A 52 5.05 19.31 2.75
N GLY A 53 5.18 20.11 1.70
CA GLY A 53 4.21 21.14 1.34
C GLY A 53 2.81 20.59 1.08
N SER A 54 2.72 19.51 0.28
CA SER A 54 1.48 18.82 -0.03
C SER A 54 0.83 18.22 1.21
N LEU A 55 1.60 17.57 2.08
CA LEU A 55 1.09 17.00 3.33
C LEU A 55 0.71 18.06 4.37
N SER A 56 1.31 19.25 4.32
CA SER A 56 0.99 20.37 5.21
C SER A 56 -0.36 21.02 4.86
N ASN A 57 -0.65 21.17 3.57
CA ASN A 57 -1.81 21.91 3.05
C ASN A 57 -2.87 20.95 2.49
N TYR A 58 -3.33 20.06 3.37
CA TYR A 58 -4.19 18.93 3.03
C TYR A 58 -5.48 19.31 2.26
N THR A 59 -5.47 18.95 0.98
CA THR A 59 -6.60 18.91 0.04
C THR A 59 -6.55 17.60 -0.75
N LEU A 60 -7.66 17.17 -1.38
CA LEU A 60 -7.68 15.93 -2.18
C LEU A 60 -6.55 15.92 -3.24
N ASN A 61 -6.38 17.03 -3.96
CA ASN A 61 -5.34 17.19 -4.98
C ASN A 61 -3.93 17.05 -4.40
N SER A 62 -3.68 17.62 -3.20
CA SER A 62 -2.35 17.54 -2.58
C SER A 62 -1.98 16.12 -2.14
N ILE A 63 -2.96 15.23 -1.90
CA ILE A 63 -2.67 13.83 -1.53
C ILE A 63 -2.22 13.05 -2.76
N GLU A 64 -2.88 13.26 -3.90
CA GLU A 64 -2.44 12.64 -5.16
C GLU A 64 -1.04 13.14 -5.55
N ASP A 65 -0.76 14.43 -5.35
CA ASP A 65 0.60 14.97 -5.52
C ASP A 65 1.60 14.29 -4.56
N ALA A 66 1.27 14.18 -3.27
CA ALA A 66 2.11 13.52 -2.27
C ALA A 66 2.41 12.05 -2.63
N LYS A 67 1.42 11.33 -3.16
CA LYS A 67 1.55 9.96 -3.66
C LYS A 67 2.50 9.89 -4.85
N HIS A 68 2.29 10.73 -5.86
CA HIS A 68 3.18 10.76 -7.03
C HIS A 68 4.62 11.08 -6.64
N ILE A 69 4.81 12.00 -5.69
CA ILE A 69 6.13 12.32 -5.15
C ILE A 69 6.72 11.15 -4.36
N ALA A 70 5.91 10.44 -3.57
CA ALA A 70 6.35 9.27 -2.82
C ALA A 70 6.88 8.16 -3.74
N LEU A 71 6.25 7.96 -4.90
CA LEU A 71 6.71 7.00 -5.91
C LEU A 71 8.12 7.33 -6.42
N THR A 72 8.50 8.61 -6.52
CA THR A 72 9.86 9.04 -6.91
C THR A 72 10.94 8.49 -5.95
N PHE A 73 10.59 8.25 -4.69
CA PHE A 73 11.51 7.68 -3.69
C PHE A 73 11.43 6.14 -3.63
N ASP A 74 10.24 5.57 -3.79
CA ASP A 74 9.98 4.13 -3.72
C ASP A 74 10.44 3.35 -4.96
N ASP A 75 10.60 4.02 -6.11
CA ASP A 75 10.86 3.32 -7.37
C ASP A 75 12.16 2.48 -7.29
N VAL A 76 11.99 1.16 -7.39
CA VAL A 76 13.06 0.17 -7.34
C VAL A 76 13.68 0.11 -8.73
N TRP A 77 14.64 0.99 -8.99
CA TRP A 77 15.27 1.06 -10.31
C TRP A 77 16.34 0.00 -10.55
N THR A 78 16.40 -0.40 -11.82
CA THR A 78 17.37 -1.32 -12.40
C THR A 78 18.80 -0.79 -12.22
N LYS A 79 19.79 -1.69 -12.28
CA LYS A 79 21.23 -1.44 -12.00
C LYS A 79 21.90 -0.31 -12.81
N ASP A 80 21.18 0.37 -13.71
CA ASP A 80 21.75 1.21 -14.76
C ASP A 80 21.99 2.68 -14.35
N ASN A 81 21.76 3.08 -13.09
CA ASN A 81 22.07 4.44 -12.63
C ASN A 81 22.56 4.53 -11.17
N GLU A 82 23.78 4.02 -10.94
CA GLU A 82 24.45 4.01 -9.63
C GLU A 82 24.57 5.41 -8.98
N ILE A 83 24.78 6.46 -9.80
CA ILE A 83 24.87 7.85 -9.32
C ILE A 83 23.54 8.30 -8.72
N LYS A 84 22.41 8.05 -9.42
CA LYS A 84 21.08 8.42 -8.92
C LYS A 84 20.73 7.69 -7.61
N ASP A 85 21.03 6.40 -7.51
CA ASP A 85 20.80 5.64 -6.27
C ASP A 85 21.63 6.14 -5.08
N LYS A 86 22.91 6.47 -5.32
CA LYS A 86 23.78 7.06 -4.31
C LYS A 86 23.23 8.39 -3.81
N VAL A 87 22.83 9.29 -4.72
CA VAL A 87 22.25 10.59 -4.37
C VAL A 87 20.92 10.41 -3.64
N ARG A 88 20.04 9.51 -4.09
CA ARG A 88 18.78 9.19 -3.40
C ARG A 88 19.03 8.78 -1.94
N LYS A 89 19.95 7.84 -1.72
CA LYS A 89 20.32 7.38 -0.36
C LYS A 89 20.89 8.52 0.49
N GLN A 90 21.70 9.39 -0.10
CA GLN A 90 22.21 10.59 0.58
C GLN A 90 21.07 11.51 1.02
N VAL A 91 20.12 11.82 0.12
CA VAL A 91 18.97 12.67 0.47
C VAL A 91 18.08 12.02 1.54
N ILE A 92 17.84 10.70 1.46
CA ILE A 92 17.12 9.95 2.51
C ILE A 92 17.84 10.07 3.86
N ASN A 93 19.18 10.02 3.88
CA ASN A 93 19.95 10.16 5.11
C ASN A 93 19.93 11.61 5.65
N ASN A 94 19.88 12.61 4.76
CA ASN A 94 19.78 14.02 5.14
C ASN A 94 18.40 14.38 5.71
N HIS A 95 17.36 13.64 5.30
CA HIS A 95 15.98 13.81 5.77
C HIS A 95 15.49 12.56 6.50
N SER A 96 15.90 12.41 7.75
CA SER A 96 15.52 11.26 8.59
C SER A 96 14.00 11.04 8.72
N ASP A 97 13.22 12.10 8.51
CA ASP A 97 11.76 12.08 8.57
C ASP A 97 11.10 11.56 7.29
N LEU A 98 11.82 11.52 6.15
CA LEU A 98 11.26 11.13 4.86
C LEU A 98 10.57 9.75 4.90
N PRO A 99 11.16 8.67 5.48
CA PRO A 99 10.46 7.39 5.60
C PRO A 99 9.12 7.49 6.35
N VAL A 100 9.04 8.34 7.39
CA VAL A 100 7.80 8.58 8.14
C VAL A 100 6.78 9.32 7.27
N LEU A 101 7.21 10.33 6.50
CA LEU A 101 6.34 11.07 5.60
C LEU A 101 5.79 10.20 4.46
N LEU A 102 6.58 9.26 3.93
CA LEU A 102 6.12 8.29 2.92
C LEU A 102 5.05 7.35 3.49
N ILE A 103 5.22 6.86 4.73
CA ILE A 103 4.20 6.07 5.43
C ILE A 103 2.93 6.90 5.62
N TYR A 104 3.09 8.16 6.04
CA TYR A 104 1.98 9.06 6.26
C TYR A 104 1.18 9.35 4.98
N ALA A 105 1.86 9.64 3.87
CA ALA A 105 1.23 9.84 2.56
C ALA A 105 0.41 8.62 2.14
N LYS A 106 0.95 7.40 2.27
CA LYS A 106 0.23 6.14 1.96
C LYS A 106 -1.01 5.94 2.85
N ALA A 107 -0.93 6.28 4.14
CA ALA A 107 -2.09 6.18 5.02
C ALA A 107 -3.22 7.14 4.59
N LEU A 108 -2.87 8.36 4.18
CA LEU A 108 -3.81 9.36 3.70
C LEU A 108 -4.42 8.99 2.34
N GLU A 109 -3.63 8.42 1.43
CA GLU A 109 -4.11 7.89 0.15
C GLU A 109 -5.22 6.85 0.36
N ILE A 110 -5.00 5.87 1.26
CA ILE A 110 -6.00 4.85 1.58
C ILE A 110 -7.26 5.49 2.17
N ARG A 111 -7.10 6.53 2.99
CA ARG A 111 -8.22 7.19 3.69
C ARG A 111 -9.04 8.13 2.80
N GLU A 112 -8.44 8.74 1.79
CA GLU A 112 -9.14 9.74 0.95
C GLU A 112 -9.49 9.23 -0.44
N THR A 113 -9.33 7.94 -0.70
CA THR A 113 -9.96 7.33 -1.88
C THR A 113 -11.48 7.49 -1.81
N ASP A 114 -12.12 7.70 -2.97
CA ASP A 114 -13.59 7.78 -3.09
C ASP A 114 -14.29 6.54 -2.49
N SER A 115 -13.59 5.40 -2.44
CA SER A 115 -14.11 4.16 -1.86
C SER A 115 -14.04 4.12 -0.35
N TYR A 116 -13.38 5.06 0.34
CA TYR A 116 -13.27 5.04 1.80
C TYR A 116 -14.58 5.43 2.48
N ARG A 117 -15.35 6.34 1.89
CA ARG A 117 -16.67 6.77 2.39
C ARG A 117 -17.71 6.72 1.28
N PRO A 118 -18.94 6.22 1.54
CA PRO A 118 -19.50 5.83 2.84
C PRO A 118 -18.96 4.49 3.35
N LEU A 119 -19.05 4.23 4.66
CA LEU A 119 -18.71 2.93 5.25
C LEU A 119 -19.67 1.85 4.74
N THR A 120 -19.12 0.82 4.10
CA THR A 120 -19.84 -0.35 3.56
C THR A 120 -19.08 -1.63 3.89
N ARG A 121 -19.69 -2.80 3.68
CA ARG A 121 -18.99 -4.08 3.85
C ARG A 121 -17.78 -4.20 2.92
N THR A 122 -17.92 -3.75 1.67
CA THR A 122 -16.88 -3.87 0.64
C THR A 122 -15.62 -3.04 0.93
N ASN A 123 -15.76 -1.93 1.66
CA ASN A 123 -14.64 -1.02 1.93
C ASN A 123 -14.21 -0.96 3.41
N ALA A 124 -14.85 -1.74 4.29
CA ALA A 124 -14.50 -1.79 5.71
C ALA A 124 -13.02 -2.14 5.93
N GLU A 125 -12.41 -2.93 5.04
CA GLU A 125 -10.99 -3.27 5.09
C GLU A 125 -10.07 -2.06 4.88
N LEU A 126 -10.48 -1.04 4.11
CA LEU A 126 -9.69 0.17 3.88
C LEU A 126 -9.44 0.93 5.19
N TYR A 127 -10.41 0.90 6.12
CA TYR A 127 -10.26 1.50 7.45
C TYR A 127 -9.16 0.80 8.25
N LYS A 128 -9.11 -0.54 8.19
CA LYS A 128 -8.06 -1.32 8.82
C LYS A 128 -6.70 -1.06 8.16
N MET A 129 -6.65 -1.04 6.83
CA MET A 129 -5.43 -0.77 6.08
C MET A 129 -4.84 0.62 6.38
N ALA A 130 -5.68 1.66 6.44
CA ALA A 130 -5.25 3.00 6.82
C ALA A 130 -4.69 3.03 8.25
N LEU A 131 -5.36 2.34 9.20
CA LEU A 131 -4.90 2.24 10.58
C LEU A 131 -3.58 1.47 10.71
N ASP A 132 -3.49 0.29 10.09
CA ASP A 132 -2.29 -0.54 10.07
C ASP A 132 -1.10 0.20 9.44
N LYS A 133 -1.37 1.04 8.41
CA LYS A 133 -0.34 1.85 7.77
C LYS A 133 0.12 3.00 8.67
N ILE A 134 -0.78 3.81 9.22
CA ILE A 134 -0.38 4.97 10.03
C ILE A 134 0.26 4.58 11.36
N ASN A 135 -0.07 3.40 11.91
CA ASN A 135 0.55 2.86 13.12
C ASN A 135 2.00 2.38 12.91
N GLN A 136 2.50 2.32 11.67
CA GLN A 136 3.92 2.07 11.40
C GLN A 136 4.78 3.29 11.79
N ILE A 137 4.17 4.47 11.91
CA ILE A 137 4.86 5.66 12.42
C ILE A 137 4.99 5.53 13.95
N PRO A 138 6.17 5.73 14.55
CA PRO A 138 6.32 5.72 16.01
C PRO A 138 5.43 6.74 16.71
N ASP A 139 4.89 6.41 17.89
CA ASP A 139 4.05 7.34 18.67
C ASP A 139 4.83 8.54 19.22
N GLY A 140 6.15 8.39 19.41
CA GLY A 140 7.05 9.45 19.85
C GLY A 140 7.65 10.29 18.71
N TYR A 141 7.15 10.15 17.47
CA TYR A 141 7.63 10.94 16.34
C TYR A 141 7.43 12.45 16.60
N ASN A 142 8.52 13.21 16.49
CA ASN A 142 8.60 14.63 16.80
C ASN A 142 9.20 15.46 15.64
N GLY A 143 9.30 14.87 14.46
CA GLY A 143 9.84 15.52 13.26
C GLY A 143 8.82 16.38 12.52
N VAL A 144 9.09 16.62 11.24
CA VAL A 144 8.23 17.39 10.35
C VAL A 144 6.82 16.80 10.30
N LEU A 145 5.80 17.65 10.51
CA LEU A 145 4.37 17.29 10.57
C LEU A 145 3.93 16.39 11.74
N ALA A 146 4.71 16.29 12.82
CA ALA A 146 4.35 15.48 13.99
C ALA A 146 2.93 15.74 14.52
N ASP A 147 2.52 17.00 14.68
CA ASP A 147 1.18 17.36 15.17
C ASP A 147 0.06 16.94 14.21
N ALA A 148 0.28 17.10 12.90
CA ALA A 148 -0.68 16.69 11.87
C ALA A 148 -0.84 15.16 11.85
N ILE A 149 0.28 14.43 11.88
CA ILE A 149 0.29 12.96 11.94
C ILE A 149 -0.43 12.48 13.19
N LYS A 150 -0.17 13.09 14.36
CA LYS A 150 -0.84 12.73 15.62
C LYS A 150 -2.36 12.89 15.52
N LYS A 151 -2.81 14.05 15.02
CA LYS A 151 -4.24 14.31 14.80
C LYS A 151 -4.86 13.31 13.84
N ASP A 152 -4.14 12.92 12.79
CA ASP A 152 -4.64 11.98 11.80
C ASP A 152 -4.62 10.53 12.24
N LYS A 153 -3.67 10.14 13.10
CA LYS A 153 -3.73 8.87 13.82
C LYS A 153 -5.01 8.77 14.64
N GLU A 154 -5.36 9.81 15.39
CA GLU A 154 -6.60 9.84 16.19
C GLU A 154 -7.85 9.77 15.30
N ARG A 155 -7.85 10.51 14.18
CA ARG A 155 -8.94 10.51 13.19
C ARG A 155 -9.14 9.14 12.54
N ILE A 156 -8.07 8.53 12.03
CA ILE A 156 -8.09 7.19 11.41
C ILE A 156 -8.52 6.14 12.43
N LYS A 157 -8.01 6.20 13.67
CA LYS A 157 -8.43 5.30 14.74
C LYS A 157 -9.92 5.41 15.04
N LYS A 158 -10.47 6.63 15.09
CA LYS A 158 -11.91 6.84 15.28
C LYS A 158 -12.73 6.28 14.12
N ASP A 159 -12.27 6.52 12.89
CA ASP A 159 -12.89 5.99 11.68
C ASP A 159 -12.91 4.44 11.73
N TYR A 160 -11.79 3.80 12.05
CA TYR A 160 -11.68 2.35 12.23
C TYR A 160 -12.58 1.80 13.34
N ASN A 161 -12.61 2.43 14.51
CA ASN A 161 -13.51 2.02 15.60
C ASN A 161 -14.99 2.06 15.18
N SER A 162 -15.36 2.96 14.26
CA SER A 162 -16.72 3.02 13.71
C SER A 162 -16.99 1.89 12.71
N ALA A 163 -15.96 1.38 12.04
CA ALA A 163 -16.02 0.25 11.11
C ALA A 163 -15.86 -1.13 11.78
N GLN A 164 -15.36 -1.17 13.02
CA GLN A 164 -14.98 -2.38 13.74
C GLN A 164 -16.10 -3.45 13.75
N GLY A 165 -17.35 -3.06 14.01
CA GLY A 165 -18.47 -4.01 14.01
C GLY A 165 -18.66 -4.72 12.66
N ILE A 166 -18.56 -3.97 11.55
CA ILE A 166 -18.66 -4.55 10.20
C ILE A 166 -17.46 -5.46 9.92
N ILE A 167 -16.26 -5.07 10.34
CA ILE A 167 -15.05 -5.87 10.16
C ILE A 167 -15.15 -7.18 10.95
N ASP A 168 -15.67 -7.14 12.18
CA ASP A 168 -15.86 -8.32 13.02
C ASP A 168 -16.93 -9.25 12.46
N ASP A 169 -18.02 -8.69 11.92
CA ASP A 169 -19.05 -9.47 11.23
C ASP A 169 -18.49 -10.16 9.98
N ILE A 170 -17.71 -9.45 9.16
CA ILE A 170 -17.03 -10.04 7.98
C ILE A 170 -16.10 -11.18 8.40
N LYS A 171 -15.27 -10.97 9.44
CA LYS A 171 -14.38 -12.02 9.95
C LYS A 171 -15.15 -13.22 10.50
N ALA A 172 -16.23 -12.98 11.23
CA ALA A 172 -17.07 -14.03 11.78
C ALA A 172 -17.76 -14.83 10.68
N GLU A 173 -18.14 -14.21 9.57
CA GLU A 173 -18.64 -14.89 8.37
C GLU A 173 -17.55 -15.66 7.64
N SER A 174 -16.37 -15.08 7.42
CA SER A 174 -15.24 -15.78 6.79
C SER A 174 -14.76 -16.97 7.61
N ALA A 175 -14.81 -16.89 8.95
CA ALA A 175 -14.50 -18.03 9.83
C ALA A 175 -15.49 -19.20 9.65
N LYS A 176 -16.71 -18.93 9.19
CA LYS A 176 -17.73 -19.94 8.85
C LYS A 176 -17.60 -20.48 7.42
N GLN A 177 -16.62 -20.00 6.64
CA GLN A 177 -16.34 -20.51 5.31
C GLN A 177 -15.02 -21.28 5.30
N LEU A 178 -15.02 -22.40 4.59
CA LEU A 178 -13.83 -23.21 4.35
C LEU A 178 -13.17 -22.75 3.05
N HIS A 179 -11.85 -22.64 3.07
CA HIS A 179 -11.05 -22.20 1.92
C HIS A 179 -9.99 -23.24 1.57
N ILE A 180 -9.52 -23.22 0.31
CA ILE A 180 -8.32 -23.97 -0.08
C ILE A 180 -7.14 -23.47 0.77
N GLY A 181 -6.35 -24.41 1.31
CA GLY A 181 -5.26 -24.16 2.25
C GLY A 181 -5.65 -24.30 3.71
N ASP A 182 -6.94 -24.35 4.04
CA ASP A 182 -7.39 -24.59 5.42
C ASP A 182 -7.01 -26.00 5.90
N ALA A 183 -6.80 -26.14 7.20
CA ALA A 183 -6.56 -27.43 7.81
C ALA A 183 -7.83 -28.32 7.79
N GLU A 184 -7.64 -29.62 7.58
CA GLU A 184 -8.69 -30.64 7.47
C GLU A 184 -9.72 -30.60 8.61
N PHE A 185 -9.29 -30.32 9.84
CA PHE A 185 -10.21 -30.31 10.99
C PHE A 185 -11.34 -29.28 10.82
N ARG A 186 -11.10 -28.17 10.10
CA ARG A 186 -12.11 -27.13 9.85
C ARG A 186 -13.28 -27.62 9.01
N ILE A 187 -13.10 -28.69 8.22
CA ILE A 187 -14.18 -29.29 7.43
C ILE A 187 -15.35 -29.68 8.32
N LYS A 188 -15.06 -30.41 9.40
CA LYS A 188 -16.10 -30.87 10.35
C LYS A 188 -16.64 -29.75 11.22
N GLU A 189 -15.81 -28.77 11.55
CA GLU A 189 -16.24 -27.58 12.29
C GLU A 189 -17.30 -26.77 11.52
N ILE A 190 -17.14 -26.66 10.20
CA ILE A 190 -18.01 -25.84 9.34
C ILE A 190 -19.21 -26.63 8.80
N TYR A 191 -18.98 -27.84 8.27
CA TYR A 191 -20.00 -28.61 7.56
C TYR A 191 -20.57 -29.77 8.39
N GLY A 192 -20.06 -30.02 9.60
CA GLY A 192 -20.43 -31.16 10.42
C GLY A 192 -19.84 -32.48 9.90
N GLU A 193 -20.38 -33.61 10.36
CA GLU A 193 -19.88 -34.93 9.97
C GLU A 193 -20.21 -35.26 8.50
N PRO A 194 -19.23 -35.66 7.67
CA PRO A 194 -19.48 -36.09 6.30
C PRO A 194 -20.23 -37.43 6.27
N LYS A 195 -20.94 -37.70 5.18
CA LYS A 195 -21.57 -39.02 4.97
C LYS A 195 -20.56 -40.14 4.80
N LYS A 196 -19.43 -39.81 4.18
CA LYS A 196 -18.35 -40.76 3.90
C LYS A 196 -17.03 -40.00 3.77
N ILE A 197 -15.94 -40.64 4.18
CA ILE A 197 -14.58 -40.18 3.90
C ILE A 197 -13.91 -41.28 3.07
N ASN A 198 -13.54 -40.96 1.83
CA ASN A 198 -12.69 -41.82 1.02
C ASN A 198 -11.22 -41.42 1.25
N ARG A 199 -10.33 -42.39 1.45
CA ARG A 199 -8.91 -42.15 1.76
C ARG A 199 -8.03 -42.98 0.84
N THR A 200 -7.03 -42.33 0.24
CA THR A 200 -6.02 -42.95 -0.61
C THR A 200 -4.63 -42.52 -0.12
N VAL A 201 -3.69 -43.46 -0.03
CA VAL A 201 -2.30 -43.16 0.32
C VAL A 201 -1.42 -43.56 -0.84
N THR A 202 -0.62 -42.62 -1.35
CA THR A 202 0.29 -42.83 -2.46
C THR A 202 1.70 -42.41 -2.05
N GLY A 203 2.57 -43.39 -1.78
CA GLY A 203 3.88 -43.13 -1.20
C GLY A 203 3.75 -42.53 0.20
N GLU A 204 4.31 -41.33 0.40
CA GLU A 204 4.24 -40.57 1.66
C GLU A 204 3.06 -39.59 1.74
N ARG A 205 2.25 -39.49 0.69
CA ARG A 205 1.11 -38.54 0.63
C ARG A 205 -0.20 -39.22 0.95
N GLU A 206 -1.03 -38.51 1.71
CA GLU A 206 -2.40 -38.88 2.04
C GLU A 206 -3.37 -37.95 1.32
N HIS A 207 -4.28 -38.55 0.54
CA HIS A 207 -5.38 -37.87 -0.12
C HIS A 207 -6.70 -38.31 0.51
N LYS A 208 -7.55 -37.38 0.91
CA LYS A 208 -8.91 -37.67 1.38
C LYS A 208 -9.95 -36.89 0.60
N GLN A 209 -11.12 -37.49 0.48
CA GLN A 209 -12.33 -36.88 -0.07
C GLN A 209 -13.45 -37.01 0.97
N TYR A 210 -14.01 -35.89 1.40
CA TYR A 210 -15.14 -35.77 2.32
C TYR A 210 -16.41 -35.63 1.49
N VAL A 211 -17.35 -36.55 1.65
CA VAL A 211 -18.59 -36.61 0.88
C VAL A 211 -19.74 -36.01 1.69
N TYR A 212 -20.36 -34.96 1.17
CA TYR A 212 -21.57 -34.33 1.71
C TYR A 212 -22.74 -34.45 0.72
N ASP A 213 -23.90 -33.95 1.10
CA ASP A 213 -25.05 -33.87 0.19
C ASP A 213 -24.85 -32.78 -0.86
N GLY A 214 -24.49 -33.22 -2.07
CA GLY A 214 -24.38 -32.36 -3.25
C GLY A 214 -23.05 -31.65 -3.42
N PHE A 215 -22.00 -32.04 -2.68
CA PHE A 215 -20.64 -31.57 -2.91
C PHE A 215 -19.59 -32.47 -2.23
N TYR A 216 -18.33 -32.28 -2.63
CA TYR A 216 -17.15 -32.96 -2.12
C TYR A 216 -16.07 -31.96 -1.72
N ILE A 217 -15.31 -32.30 -0.68
CA ILE A 217 -14.12 -31.54 -0.28
C ILE A 217 -12.91 -32.47 -0.34
N TYR A 218 -11.82 -32.01 -0.94
CA TYR A 218 -10.58 -32.76 -1.06
C TYR A 218 -9.52 -32.20 -0.13
N THR A 219 -8.72 -33.09 0.47
CA THR A 219 -7.54 -32.72 1.24
C THR A 219 -6.33 -33.53 0.84
N ASP A 220 -5.17 -32.87 0.81
CA ASP A 220 -3.86 -33.51 0.69
C ASP A 220 -3.06 -33.23 1.97
N ASP A 221 -2.57 -34.29 2.61
CA ASP A 221 -1.76 -34.23 3.83
C ASP A 221 -2.37 -33.34 4.94
N GLY A 222 -3.70 -33.42 5.08
CA GLY A 222 -4.45 -32.66 6.09
C GLY A 222 -4.76 -31.20 5.71
N ILE A 223 -4.58 -30.80 4.45
CA ILE A 223 -4.87 -29.45 3.94
C ILE A 223 -5.93 -29.51 2.84
N VAL A 224 -6.94 -28.65 2.90
CA VAL A 224 -7.99 -28.52 1.88
C VAL A 224 -7.38 -28.07 0.56
N THR A 225 -7.61 -28.83 -0.51
CA THR A 225 -7.01 -28.56 -1.83
C THR A 225 -8.03 -28.23 -2.90
N ALA A 226 -9.27 -28.74 -2.79
CA ALA A 226 -10.30 -28.50 -3.78
C ALA A 226 -11.73 -28.71 -3.24
N PHE A 227 -12.68 -28.15 -3.97
CA PHE A 227 -14.13 -28.35 -3.82
C PHE A 227 -14.68 -28.84 -5.16
N GLU A 228 -15.66 -29.74 -5.13
CA GLU A 228 -16.40 -30.20 -6.31
C GLU A 228 -17.90 -30.25 -5.99
N ASP A 229 -18.72 -29.67 -6.86
CA ASP A 229 -20.18 -29.54 -6.77
C ASP A 229 -20.92 -30.42 -7.81
#